data_AF-A0AA96LAM3-F1
#
_entry.id   AF-A0AA96LAM3-F1
#
_cell.length_a   1.000
_cell.length_b   1.000
_cell.length_c   1.000
_cell.angle_alpha   90.00
_cell.angle_beta   90.00
_cell.angle_gamma   90.00
#
_symmetry.space_group_name_H-M   'P 1'
#
loop_
_entity.id
_entity.type
_entity.pdbx_description
1 polymer ?
#
loop_
_entity_poly.entity_id
_entity_poly.type
_entity_poly.pdbx_seq_one_letter_code
_entity_poly.pdbx_strand_id
1 'polypeptide(L)'
;MKQYSLDILLPFKLPIEDDIKFVSGYFFGEFITTFHTYGKEIKYSGDDTPVIEESTCMSIVFVPKDDFFKDEVTKEDSYRVLVLKCIEYINKFIDALRTCFGLDYLYNITIADLPQYLIIDLNGESCLYLTKPQEVLRKEILLSTEGMKRLGNTLHTWELYPEQFLVDKFFDSAKSHLYREQHLDAIIDLQTSFEIFIRNTHRLILTKQGVSTEEIEKVSSYAFRNVIEQHLAKQLGVDLRFNTLGPIKNWYEILYNLRNQIVHQGRTYVTGNEAYDAYDVYVAARNYISDALVAKGYLDHNGKVDLNLFQKNVNGSIDINEIVKSLKERGLIDNDLKLE
;
A
#
# COMPACT_ATOMS: atom_id res chain seq x y z
N MET A 1 -9.67 -2.41 -36.84
CA MET A 1 -9.32 -2.98 -35.53
C MET A 1 -8.19 -2.15 -34.96
N LYS A 2 -8.34 -1.58 -33.76
CA LYS A 2 -7.28 -0.77 -33.13
C LYS A 2 -6.24 -1.74 -32.56
N GLN A 3 -4.96 -1.50 -32.82
CA GLN A 3 -3.86 -2.26 -32.24
C GLN A 3 -2.94 -1.31 -31.50
N TYR A 4 -2.62 -1.67 -30.26
CA TYR A 4 -1.69 -0.93 -29.42
C TYR A 4 -0.43 -1.75 -29.23
N SER A 5 0.75 -1.18 -29.42
CA SER A 5 2.01 -1.82 -29.04
C SER A 5 2.83 -0.97 -28.09
N LEU A 6 3.48 -1.63 -27.14
CA LEU A 6 4.37 -1.02 -26.17
C LEU A 6 5.39 -2.04 -25.66
N ASP A 7 6.54 -1.52 -25.26
CA ASP A 7 7.60 -2.31 -24.62
C ASP A 7 7.59 -2.07 -23.12
N ILE A 8 7.62 -3.15 -22.34
CA ILE A 8 7.74 -3.10 -20.89
C ILE A 8 9.06 -3.74 -20.46
N LEU A 9 9.93 -2.92 -19.90
CA LEU A 9 11.20 -3.36 -19.31
C LEU A 9 10.92 -3.95 -17.93
N LEU A 10 11.11 -5.26 -17.79
CA LEU A 10 10.99 -5.93 -16.50
C LEU A 10 12.25 -5.68 -15.65
N PRO A 11 12.11 -5.66 -14.31
CA PRO A 11 13.24 -5.45 -13.41
C PRO A 11 14.08 -6.73 -13.19
N PHE A 12 13.78 -7.82 -13.90
CA PHE A 12 14.45 -9.10 -13.82
C PHE A 12 14.43 -9.83 -15.16
N LYS A 13 15.26 -10.86 -15.29
CA LYS A 13 15.25 -11.78 -16.43
C LYS A 13 14.23 -12.90 -16.21
N LEU A 14 13.35 -13.10 -17.18
CA LEU A 14 12.49 -14.28 -17.26
C LEU A 14 13.29 -15.46 -17.87
N PRO A 15 13.05 -16.71 -17.42
CA PRO A 15 13.68 -17.89 -18.01
C PRO A 15 12.96 -18.30 -19.31
N ILE A 16 12.91 -17.39 -20.28
CA ILE A 16 12.27 -17.56 -21.59
C ILE A 16 13.32 -17.20 -22.65
N GLU A 17 13.44 -18.02 -23.69
CA GLU A 17 14.32 -17.72 -24.81
C GLU A 17 13.84 -16.49 -25.58
N ASP A 18 14.79 -15.73 -26.14
CA ASP A 18 14.47 -14.55 -26.92
C ASP A 18 13.62 -14.91 -28.15
N ASP A 19 12.81 -13.95 -28.59
CA ASP A 19 11.92 -14.02 -29.76
C ASP A 19 10.79 -15.06 -29.68
N ILE A 20 10.62 -15.75 -28.53
CA ILE A 20 9.43 -16.56 -28.27
C ILE A 20 8.19 -15.66 -28.32
N LYS A 21 7.18 -16.09 -29.08
CA LYS A 21 5.87 -15.43 -29.16
C LYS A 21 4.84 -16.20 -28.35
N PHE A 22 4.12 -15.50 -27.50
CA PHE A 22 3.00 -16.04 -26.74
C PHE A 22 1.72 -15.26 -27.05
N VAL A 23 0.63 -15.98 -27.32
CA VAL A 23 -0.68 -15.38 -27.64
C VAL A 23 -1.67 -15.82 -26.58
N SER A 24 -2.41 -14.86 -26.02
CA SER A 24 -3.43 -15.12 -25.02
C SER A 24 -4.67 -14.25 -25.23
N GLY A 25 -5.84 -14.87 -25.11
CA GLY A 25 -7.13 -14.19 -25.21
C GLY A 25 -7.76 -14.00 -23.84
N TYR A 26 -8.18 -12.79 -23.54
CA TYR A 26 -8.95 -12.45 -22.34
C TYR A 26 -10.35 -11.94 -22.71
N PHE A 27 -11.20 -11.75 -21.71
CA PHE A 27 -12.56 -11.24 -21.94
C PHE A 27 -12.56 -9.89 -22.65
N PHE A 28 -11.52 -9.07 -22.46
CA PHE A 28 -11.44 -7.69 -22.92
C PHE A 28 -10.56 -7.46 -24.16
N GLY A 29 -9.79 -8.45 -24.60
CA GLY A 29 -8.90 -8.34 -25.75
C GLY A 29 -7.91 -9.49 -25.85
N GLU A 30 -7.11 -9.46 -26.90
CA GLU A 30 -6.03 -10.40 -27.15
C GLU A 30 -4.67 -9.73 -26.90
N PHE A 31 -3.74 -10.49 -26.34
CA PHE A 31 -2.36 -10.08 -26.14
C PHE A 31 -1.44 -10.99 -26.93
N ILE A 32 -0.56 -10.37 -27.71
CA ILE A 32 0.56 -11.04 -28.37
C ILE A 32 1.81 -10.47 -27.70
N THR A 33 2.63 -11.35 -27.13
CA THR A 33 3.85 -10.98 -26.40
C THR A 33 5.06 -11.58 -27.09
N THR A 34 6.12 -10.78 -27.22
CA THR A 34 7.46 -11.26 -27.59
C THR A 34 8.43 -10.90 -26.45
N PHE A 35 9.40 -11.77 -26.20
CA PHE A 35 10.38 -11.59 -25.12
C PHE A 35 11.76 -11.32 -25.70
N HIS A 36 12.46 -10.33 -25.16
CA HIS A 36 13.83 -9.99 -25.57
C HIS A 36 14.70 -9.74 -24.34
N THR A 37 15.93 -10.24 -24.33
CA THR A 37 16.90 -9.97 -23.28
C THR A 37 17.61 -8.63 -23.55
N TYR A 38 17.75 -7.80 -22.51
CA TYR A 38 18.53 -6.56 -22.55
C TYR A 38 19.50 -6.48 -21.36
N GLY A 39 20.61 -5.77 -21.54
CA GLY A 39 21.57 -5.49 -20.48
C GLY A 39 21.27 -4.18 -19.76
N LYS A 40 21.15 -4.24 -18.44
CA LYS A 40 21.01 -3.09 -17.55
C LYS A 40 22.36 -2.79 -16.89
N GLU A 41 22.87 -1.58 -17.12
CA GLU A 41 24.14 -1.14 -16.54
C GLU A 41 23.96 -0.74 -15.06
N ILE A 42 24.74 -1.35 -14.17
CA ILE A 42 24.80 -1.03 -12.74
C ILE A 42 26.17 -0.48 -12.42
N LYS A 43 26.20 0.73 -11.84
CA LYS A 43 27.41 1.39 -11.37
C LYS A 43 27.46 1.33 -9.85
N TYR A 44 28.53 0.77 -9.30
CA TYR A 44 28.81 0.81 -7.88
C TYR A 44 29.66 2.04 -7.54
N SER A 45 29.35 2.72 -6.44
CA SER A 45 30.15 3.86 -6.00
C SER A 45 31.57 3.40 -5.66
N GLY A 46 32.55 3.83 -6.45
CA GLY A 46 33.97 3.53 -6.25
C GLY A 46 34.57 2.43 -7.14
N ASP A 47 33.78 1.85 -8.04
CA ASP A 47 34.28 0.93 -9.07
C ASP A 47 33.92 1.47 -10.46
N ASP A 48 34.92 1.63 -11.33
CA ASP A 48 34.74 2.17 -12.69
C ASP A 48 34.24 1.09 -13.67
N THR A 49 34.19 -0.18 -13.26
CA THR A 49 33.73 -1.27 -14.12
C THR A 49 32.23 -1.46 -13.97
N PRO A 50 31.41 -1.14 -15.00
CA PRO A 50 29.98 -1.37 -14.93
C PRO A 50 29.67 -2.88 -14.91
N VAL A 51 28.81 -3.29 -14.00
CA VAL A 51 28.24 -4.64 -14.01
C VAL A 51 26.99 -4.61 -14.88
N ILE A 52 26.91 -5.49 -15.87
CA ILE A 52 25.74 -5.65 -16.72
C ILE A 52 24.86 -6.74 -16.13
N GLU A 53 23.67 -6.37 -15.67
CA GLU A 53 22.63 -7.30 -15.24
C GLU A 53 21.69 -7.56 -16.42
N GLU A 54 21.46 -8.82 -16.77
CA GLU A 54 20.50 -9.16 -17.82
C GLU A 54 19.07 -9.06 -17.29
N SER A 55 18.17 -8.54 -18.12
CA SER A 55 16.75 -8.39 -17.81
C SER A 55 15.89 -8.62 -19.06
N THR A 56 14.59 -8.80 -18.89
CA THR A 56 13.67 -9.07 -20.01
C THR A 56 12.85 -7.83 -20.38
N CYS A 57 12.82 -7.51 -21.67
CA CYS A 57 11.82 -6.64 -22.28
C CYS A 57 10.66 -7.51 -22.79
N MET A 58 9.44 -7.20 -22.36
CA MET A 58 8.21 -7.75 -22.93
C MET A 58 7.64 -6.76 -23.94
N SER A 59 7.74 -7.09 -25.22
CA SER A 59 7.04 -6.35 -26.29
C SER A 59 5.62 -6.87 -26.40
N ILE A 60 4.65 -6.02 -26.05
CA ILE A 60 3.23 -6.37 -25.97
C ILE A 60 2.50 -5.69 -27.12
N VAL A 61 1.74 -6.49 -27.86
CA VAL A 61 0.71 -6.03 -28.78
C VAL A 61 -0.64 -6.38 -28.18
N PHE A 62 -1.45 -5.37 -27.89
CA PHE A 62 -2.80 -5.51 -27.37
C PHE A 62 -3.84 -5.16 -28.44
N VAL A 63 -4.75 -6.10 -28.66
CA VAL A 63 -5.89 -5.98 -29.58
C VAL A 63 -7.18 -5.99 -28.74
N PRO A 64 -7.72 -4.81 -28.37
CA PRO A 64 -8.98 -4.74 -27.63
C PRO A 64 -10.14 -5.30 -28.45
N LYS A 65 -11.14 -5.85 -27.76
CA LYS A 65 -12.46 -6.09 -28.37
C LYS A 65 -13.19 -4.76 -28.61
N ASP A 66 -14.10 -4.73 -29.58
CA ASP A 66 -14.72 -3.49 -30.09
C ASP A 66 -15.38 -2.61 -28.99
N ASP A 67 -15.87 -3.21 -27.90
CA ASP A 67 -16.52 -2.50 -26.78
C ASP A 67 -15.57 -2.06 -25.65
N PHE A 68 -14.25 -2.26 -25.81
CA PHE A 68 -13.29 -2.10 -24.70
C PHE A 68 -13.15 -0.64 -24.22
N PHE A 69 -13.08 0.30 -25.17
CA PHE A 69 -13.10 1.73 -24.87
C PHE A 69 -14.50 2.26 -25.17
N LYS A 70 -15.31 2.48 -24.12
CA LYS A 70 -16.60 3.15 -24.28
C LYS A 70 -16.39 4.56 -24.85
N ASP A 71 -17.33 5.05 -25.66
CA ASP A 71 -17.22 6.28 -26.46
C ASP A 71 -17.02 7.60 -25.65
N GLU A 72 -17.03 7.56 -24.31
CA GLU A 72 -16.91 8.73 -23.43
C GLU A 72 -15.54 8.87 -22.73
N VAL A 73 -14.56 8.02 -23.05
CA VAL A 73 -13.26 8.03 -22.38
C VAL A 73 -12.28 8.94 -23.12
N THR A 74 -11.58 9.82 -22.39
CA THR A 74 -10.54 10.67 -23.00
C THR A 74 -9.40 9.81 -23.55
N LYS A 75 -8.61 10.36 -24.48
CA LYS A 75 -7.44 9.65 -25.05
C LYS A 75 -6.44 9.25 -23.95
N GLU A 76 -6.23 10.12 -22.97
CA GLU A 76 -5.33 9.88 -21.84
C GLU A 76 -5.83 8.77 -20.91
N ASP A 77 -7.12 8.80 -20.56
CA ASP A 77 -7.73 7.75 -19.75
C ASP A 77 -7.67 6.38 -20.45
N SER A 78 -7.81 6.37 -21.77
CA SER A 78 -7.68 5.16 -22.58
C SER A 78 -6.27 4.57 -22.52
N TYR A 79 -5.22 5.41 -22.54
CA TYR A 79 -3.83 4.95 -22.37
C TYR A 79 -3.55 4.47 -20.95
N ARG A 80 -4.09 5.14 -19.93
CA ARG A 80 -3.99 4.65 -18.55
C ARG A 80 -4.61 3.27 -18.40
N VAL A 81 -5.84 3.10 -18.89
CA VAL A 81 -6.54 1.81 -18.86
C VAL A 81 -5.76 0.73 -19.60
N LEU A 82 -5.22 1.06 -20.79
CA LEU A 82 -4.36 0.16 -21.55
C LEU A 82 -3.14 -0.30 -20.73
N VAL A 83 -2.37 0.63 -20.18
CA VAL A 83 -1.15 0.32 -19.41
C VAL A 83 -1.49 -0.55 -18.20
N LEU A 84 -2.56 -0.21 -17.46
CA LEU A 84 -3.01 -1.02 -16.32
C LEU A 84 -3.42 -2.44 -16.74
N LYS A 85 -4.06 -2.62 -17.90
CA LYS A 85 -4.36 -3.95 -18.43
C LYS A 85 -3.14 -4.72 -18.89
N CYS A 86 -2.14 -4.06 -19.43
CA CYS A 86 -0.85 -4.69 -19.75
C CYS A 86 -0.14 -5.15 -18.48
N ILE A 87 -0.11 -4.35 -17.42
CA ILE A 87 0.42 -4.76 -16.11
C ILE A 87 -0.37 -5.94 -15.53
N GLU A 88 -1.70 -5.88 -15.57
CA GLU A 88 -2.57 -6.98 -15.11
C GLU A 88 -2.26 -8.29 -15.87
N TYR A 89 -2.07 -8.20 -17.18
CA TYR A 89 -1.69 -9.34 -18.03
C TYR A 89 -0.30 -9.87 -17.69
N ILE A 90 0.72 -9.01 -17.60
CA ILE A 90 2.09 -9.37 -17.22
C ILE A 90 2.10 -10.10 -15.88
N ASN A 91 1.37 -9.57 -14.90
CA ASN A 91 1.30 -10.16 -13.56
C ASN A 91 0.66 -11.54 -13.59
N LYS A 92 -0.44 -11.73 -14.32
CA LYS A 92 -1.04 -13.06 -14.51
C LYS A 92 -0.11 -14.03 -15.23
N PHE A 93 0.66 -13.54 -16.20
CA PHE A 93 1.66 -14.34 -16.89
C PHE A 93 2.77 -14.78 -15.94
N ILE A 94 3.30 -13.88 -15.12
CA ILE A 94 4.30 -14.18 -14.08
C ILE A 94 3.73 -15.16 -13.05
N ASP A 95 2.49 -14.98 -12.61
CA ASP A 95 1.83 -15.90 -11.66
C ASP A 95 1.70 -17.30 -12.25
N ALA A 96 1.37 -17.40 -13.54
CA ALA A 96 1.33 -18.66 -14.25
C ALA A 96 2.72 -19.31 -14.34
N LEU A 97 3.77 -18.53 -14.65
CA LEU A 97 5.14 -19.03 -14.63
C LEU A 97 5.54 -19.57 -13.24
N ARG A 98 5.23 -18.83 -12.18
CA ARG A 98 5.46 -19.29 -10.80
C ARG A 98 4.73 -20.59 -10.51
N THR A 99 3.45 -20.65 -10.85
CA THR A 99 2.59 -21.82 -10.60
C THR A 99 3.07 -23.05 -11.37
N CYS A 100 3.42 -22.89 -12.65
CA CYS A 100 3.80 -24.00 -13.51
C CYS A 100 5.23 -24.51 -13.27
N PHE A 101 6.14 -23.63 -12.86
CA PHE A 101 7.58 -23.94 -12.83
C PHE A 101 8.25 -23.72 -11.46
N GLY A 102 7.52 -23.26 -10.44
CA GLY A 102 8.08 -23.04 -9.09
C GLY A 102 9.10 -21.89 -9.02
N LEU A 103 8.92 -20.86 -9.85
CA LEU A 103 9.86 -19.74 -9.96
C LEU A 103 9.61 -18.67 -8.89
N ASP A 104 9.74 -19.05 -7.62
CA ASP A 104 9.35 -18.22 -6.46
C ASP A 104 10.06 -16.86 -6.35
N TYR A 105 11.21 -16.70 -7.01
CA TYR A 105 11.95 -15.43 -7.06
C TYR A 105 11.29 -14.37 -7.94
N LEU A 106 10.35 -14.76 -8.82
CA LEU A 106 9.60 -13.81 -9.64
C LEU A 106 8.56 -13.08 -8.79
N TYR A 107 8.38 -11.79 -9.05
CA TYR A 107 7.41 -10.95 -8.36
C TYR A 107 6.59 -10.13 -9.35
N ASN A 108 5.37 -9.79 -8.93
CA ASN A 108 4.48 -8.94 -9.72
C ASN A 108 5.03 -7.51 -9.77
N ILE A 109 4.83 -6.85 -10.90
CA ILE A 109 5.21 -5.46 -11.12
C ILE A 109 4.01 -4.53 -10.96
N THR A 110 4.28 -3.26 -10.74
CA THR A 110 3.32 -2.19 -10.53
C THR A 110 3.63 -1.01 -11.45
N ILE A 111 2.75 -0.01 -11.50
CA ILE A 111 3.02 1.22 -12.26
C ILE A 111 4.29 1.94 -11.76
N ALA A 112 4.65 1.75 -10.49
CA ALA A 112 5.85 2.32 -9.90
C ALA A 112 7.15 1.65 -10.38
N ASP A 113 7.07 0.46 -10.99
CA ASP A 113 8.24 -0.26 -11.53
C ASP A 113 8.49 0.12 -13.00
N LEU A 114 7.56 0.82 -13.64
CA LEU A 114 7.70 1.30 -15.02
C LEU A 114 8.67 2.49 -15.13
N PRO A 115 9.29 2.72 -16.30
CA PRO A 115 10.01 3.97 -16.57
C PRO A 115 9.05 5.17 -16.50
N GLN A 116 9.59 6.38 -16.32
CA GLN A 116 8.81 7.63 -16.18
C GLN A 116 7.84 7.87 -17.35
N TYR A 117 8.20 7.39 -18.54
CA TYR A 117 7.37 7.43 -19.73
C TYR A 117 7.46 6.11 -20.50
N LEU A 118 6.38 5.79 -21.22
CA LEU A 118 6.31 4.70 -22.18
C LEU A 118 6.00 5.27 -23.57
N ILE A 119 6.47 4.57 -24.60
CA ILE A 119 6.05 4.82 -25.98
C ILE A 119 4.93 3.82 -26.28
N ILE A 120 3.77 4.34 -26.65
CA ILE A 120 2.60 3.55 -27.04
C ILE A 120 2.35 3.83 -28.52
N ASP A 121 2.50 2.82 -29.36
CA ASP A 121 2.17 2.92 -30.78
C ASP A 121 0.72 2.50 -31.01
N LEU A 122 -0.03 3.36 -31.68
CA LEU A 122 -1.39 3.08 -32.12
C LEU A 122 -1.42 3.06 -33.64
N ASN A 123 -1.60 1.88 -34.23
CA ASN A 123 -1.65 1.71 -35.69
C ASN A 123 -0.48 2.40 -36.45
N GLY A 124 0.72 2.44 -35.84
CA GLY A 124 1.92 3.05 -36.41
C GLY A 124 2.19 4.50 -36.00
N GLU A 125 1.29 5.14 -35.22
CA GLU A 125 1.55 6.44 -34.60
C GLU A 125 2.03 6.29 -33.15
N SER A 126 3.26 6.72 -32.87
CA SER A 126 3.85 6.69 -31.53
C SER A 126 3.36 7.85 -30.66
N CYS A 127 2.94 7.55 -29.44
CA CYS A 127 2.58 8.53 -28.42
C CYS A 127 3.39 8.31 -27.15
N LEU A 128 3.84 9.40 -26.53
CA LEU A 128 4.50 9.35 -25.23
C LEU A 128 3.45 9.40 -24.12
N TYR A 129 3.40 8.35 -23.30
CA TYR A 129 2.53 8.26 -22.14
C TYR A 129 3.34 8.40 -20.85
N LEU A 130 2.92 9.32 -19.98
CA LEU A 130 3.56 9.54 -18.69
C LEU A 130 2.98 8.58 -17.65
N THR A 131 3.79 7.65 -17.16
CA THR A 131 3.35 6.59 -16.24
C THR A 131 3.26 7.06 -14.79
N LYS A 132 4.08 8.05 -14.42
CA LYS A 132 4.21 8.58 -13.05
C LYS A 132 4.11 10.11 -13.02
N PRO A 133 2.96 10.70 -13.42
CA PRO A 133 2.79 12.16 -13.41
C PRO A 133 3.12 12.81 -12.06
N GLN A 134 2.82 12.12 -10.98
CA GLN A 134 3.07 12.56 -9.62
C GLN A 134 4.56 12.65 -9.25
N GLU A 135 5.44 11.85 -9.86
CA GLU A 135 6.89 11.95 -9.63
C GLU A 135 7.49 13.14 -10.37
N VAL A 136 6.99 13.43 -11.57
CA VAL A 136 7.43 14.57 -12.39
C VAL A 136 7.13 15.90 -11.68
N LEU A 137 5.99 15.95 -10.99
CA LEU A 137 5.53 17.14 -10.26
C LEU A 137 6.08 17.20 -8.82
N ARG A 138 6.80 16.17 -8.36
CA ARG A 138 7.24 16.08 -6.97
C ARG A 138 8.37 17.07 -6.72
N LYS A 139 8.17 17.96 -5.75
CA LYS A 139 9.28 18.68 -5.13
C LYS A 139 10.07 17.70 -4.27
N GLU A 140 11.37 17.65 -4.49
CA GLU A 140 12.27 16.86 -3.67
C GLU A 140 12.12 17.28 -2.20
N ILE A 141 11.82 16.32 -1.33
CA ILE A 141 11.69 16.56 0.11
C ILE A 141 12.98 16.09 0.75
N LEU A 142 13.83 17.03 1.12
CA LEU A 142 15.00 16.77 1.96
C LEU A 142 14.58 16.80 3.43
N LEU A 143 14.77 15.69 4.13
CA LEU A 143 14.47 15.60 5.56
C LEU A 143 15.48 16.44 6.35
N SER A 144 14.99 17.41 7.09
CA SER A 144 15.80 18.15 8.05
C SER A 144 16.17 17.29 9.26
N THR A 145 17.11 17.75 10.09
CA THR A 145 17.44 17.13 11.39
C THR A 145 16.20 16.92 12.26
N GLU A 146 15.27 17.89 12.26
CA GLU A 146 14.00 17.75 12.97
C GLU A 146 13.12 16.65 12.36
N GLY A 147 13.12 16.51 11.03
CA GLY A 147 12.49 15.37 10.34
C GLY A 147 13.04 14.03 10.81
N MET A 148 14.37 13.91 10.92
CA MET A 148 15.04 12.70 11.41
C MET A 148 14.76 12.40 12.88
N LYS A 149 14.71 13.44 13.73
CA LYS A 149 14.30 13.29 15.15
C LYS A 149 12.89 12.74 15.27
N ARG A 150 11.94 13.27 14.49
CA ARG A 150 10.56 12.76 14.46
C ARG A 150 10.51 11.30 14.01
N LEU A 151 11.26 10.93 12.98
CA LEU A 151 11.38 9.54 12.53
C LEU A 151 11.89 8.62 13.65
N GLY A 152 12.98 9.01 14.34
CA GLY A 152 13.53 8.25 15.46
C GLY A 152 12.53 8.06 16.60
N ASN A 153 11.78 9.12 16.94
CA ASN A 153 10.72 9.03 17.95
C ASN A 153 9.58 8.10 17.54
N THR A 154 9.19 8.11 16.26
CA THR A 154 8.18 7.19 15.73
C THR A 154 8.66 5.74 15.80
N LEU A 155 9.90 5.45 15.40
CA LEU A 155 10.49 4.12 15.50
C LEU A 155 10.51 3.62 16.95
N HIS A 156 10.97 4.44 17.88
CA HIS A 156 10.98 4.09 19.31
C HIS A 156 9.56 3.83 19.85
N THR A 157 8.59 4.65 19.45
CA THR A 157 7.17 4.45 19.81
C THR A 157 6.66 3.11 19.28
N TRP A 158 7.00 2.75 18.05
CA TRP A 158 6.60 1.49 17.43
C TRP A 158 7.23 0.27 18.11
N GLU A 159 8.45 0.38 18.61
CA GLU A 159 9.10 -0.68 19.41
C GLU A 159 8.41 -0.89 20.77
N LEU A 160 8.04 0.20 21.44
CA LEU A 160 7.36 0.14 22.74
C LEU A 160 5.89 -0.29 22.62
N TYR A 161 5.22 0.09 21.52
CA TYR A 161 3.80 -0.15 21.29
C TYR A 161 3.55 -0.81 19.91
N PRO A 162 3.85 -2.11 19.76
CA PRO A 162 3.72 -2.83 18.49
C PRO A 162 2.30 -2.80 17.91
N GLU A 163 1.27 -2.73 18.76
CA GLU A 163 -0.12 -2.62 18.32
C GLU A 163 -0.42 -1.30 17.59
N GLN A 164 0.23 -0.19 17.98
CA GLN A 164 0.11 1.10 17.31
C GLN A 164 0.85 1.06 15.97
N PHE A 165 2.05 0.45 15.95
CA PHE A 165 2.79 0.19 14.73
C PHE A 165 1.95 -0.54 13.69
N LEU A 166 1.22 -1.59 14.08
CA LEU A 166 0.42 -2.36 13.12
C LEU A 166 -0.68 -1.51 12.46
N VAL A 167 -1.38 -0.64 13.20
CA VAL A 167 -2.39 0.26 12.62
C VAL A 167 -1.75 1.16 11.56
N ASP A 168 -0.65 1.81 11.92
CA ASP A 168 0.05 2.76 11.06
C ASP A 168 0.68 2.06 9.86
N LYS A 169 1.32 0.90 10.06
CA LYS A 169 1.90 0.05 9.01
C LYS A 169 0.86 -0.27 7.94
N PHE A 170 -0.28 -0.83 8.32
CA PHE A 170 -1.30 -1.21 7.33
C PHE A 170 -1.91 0.02 6.64
N PHE A 171 -2.13 1.13 7.37
CA PHE A 171 -2.65 2.34 6.74
C PHE A 171 -1.65 2.99 5.76
N ASP A 172 -0.38 3.03 6.12
CA ASP A 172 0.69 3.57 5.28
C ASP A 172 0.98 2.65 4.08
N SER A 173 0.94 1.33 4.26
CA SER A 173 0.98 0.36 3.16
C SER A 173 -0.19 0.55 2.20
N ALA A 174 -1.41 0.74 2.70
CA ALA A 174 -2.56 1.00 1.83
C ALA A 174 -2.39 2.25 0.96
N LYS A 175 -1.88 3.35 1.53
CA LYS A 175 -1.56 4.57 0.75
C LYS A 175 -0.50 4.30 -0.32
N SER A 176 0.52 3.52 0.01
CA SER A 176 1.53 3.07 -0.95
C SER A 176 0.91 2.22 -2.07
N HIS A 177 0.02 1.28 -1.73
CA HIS A 177 -0.69 0.44 -2.70
C HIS A 177 -1.61 1.26 -3.61
N LEU A 178 -2.33 2.26 -3.09
CA LEU A 178 -3.11 3.20 -3.91
C LEU A 178 -2.22 3.95 -4.91
N TYR A 179 -1.07 4.44 -4.45
CA TYR A 179 -0.08 5.09 -5.31
C TYR A 179 0.45 4.16 -6.42
N ARG A 180 0.59 2.88 -6.12
CA ARG A 180 1.09 1.84 -7.04
C ARG A 180 -0.03 1.19 -7.88
N GLU A 181 -1.27 1.67 -7.77
CA GLU A 181 -2.47 1.12 -8.41
C GLU A 181 -2.75 -0.37 -8.03
N GLN A 182 -2.26 -0.80 -6.86
CA GLN A 182 -2.48 -2.12 -6.28
C GLN A 182 -3.77 -2.13 -5.44
N HIS A 183 -4.90 -1.89 -6.09
CA HIS A 183 -6.16 -1.60 -5.38
C HIS A 183 -6.65 -2.74 -4.49
N LEU A 184 -6.46 -4.01 -4.87
CA LEU A 184 -6.87 -5.14 -4.03
C LEU A 184 -6.15 -5.13 -2.68
N ASP A 185 -4.82 -4.96 -2.71
CA ASP A 185 -3.99 -4.93 -1.52
C ASP A 185 -4.30 -3.70 -0.67
N ALA A 186 -4.55 -2.54 -1.31
CA ALA A 186 -4.99 -1.34 -0.60
C ALA A 186 -6.28 -1.56 0.20
N ILE A 187 -7.30 -2.21 -0.39
CA ILE A 187 -8.56 -2.51 0.30
C ILE A 187 -8.34 -3.45 1.49
N ILE A 188 -7.52 -4.50 1.31
CA ILE A 188 -7.21 -5.45 2.38
C ILE A 188 -6.50 -4.74 3.54
N ASP A 189 -5.51 -3.92 3.23
CA ASP A 189 -4.73 -3.19 4.22
C ASP A 189 -5.56 -2.12 4.95
N LEU A 190 -6.41 -1.35 4.26
CA LEU A 190 -7.34 -0.41 4.91
C LEU A 190 -8.26 -1.11 5.91
N GLN A 191 -8.87 -2.21 5.50
CA GLN A 191 -9.76 -2.98 6.35
C GLN A 191 -9.01 -3.58 7.55
N THR A 192 -7.81 -4.11 7.33
CA THR A 192 -6.96 -4.67 8.38
C THR A 192 -6.55 -3.60 9.37
N SER A 193 -6.11 -2.44 8.90
CA SER A 193 -5.80 -1.28 9.73
C SER A 193 -6.99 -0.86 10.59
N PHE A 194 -8.20 -0.80 10.00
CA PHE A 194 -9.41 -0.41 10.72
C PHE A 194 -9.77 -1.43 11.81
N GLU A 195 -9.69 -2.73 11.51
CA GLU A 195 -9.95 -3.78 12.49
C GLU A 195 -9.03 -3.69 13.71
N ILE A 196 -7.73 -3.48 13.46
CA ILE A 196 -6.74 -3.33 14.52
C ILE A 196 -7.02 -2.04 15.31
N PHE A 197 -7.32 -0.93 14.64
CA PHE A 197 -7.64 0.35 15.27
C PHE A 197 -8.84 0.23 16.24
N ILE A 198 -9.92 -0.43 15.81
CA ILE A 198 -11.11 -0.68 16.63
C ILE A 198 -10.77 -1.54 17.85
N ARG A 199 -10.00 -2.61 17.66
CA ARG A 199 -9.60 -3.51 18.76
C ARG A 199 -8.69 -2.81 19.77
N ASN A 200 -7.73 -2.02 19.28
CA ASN A 200 -6.85 -1.22 20.13
C ASN A 200 -7.63 -0.15 20.89
N THR A 201 -8.60 0.50 20.23
CA THR A 201 -9.50 1.47 20.87
C THR A 201 -10.28 0.84 22.01
N HIS A 202 -10.90 -0.31 21.78
CA HIS A 202 -11.64 -1.01 22.82
C HIS A 202 -10.75 -1.39 23.99
N ARG A 203 -9.56 -1.92 23.69
CA ARG A 203 -8.55 -2.27 24.71
C ARG A 203 -8.13 -1.05 25.53
N LEU A 204 -7.84 0.08 24.89
CA LEU A 204 -7.49 1.35 25.56
C LEU A 204 -8.58 1.76 26.56
N ILE A 205 -9.85 1.71 26.15
CA ILE A 205 -10.96 2.09 27.02
C ILE A 205 -11.02 1.18 28.25
N LEU A 206 -10.91 -0.13 28.07
CA LEU A 206 -10.94 -1.10 29.17
C LEU A 206 -9.76 -0.92 30.13
N THR A 207 -8.56 -0.67 29.60
CA THR A 207 -7.38 -0.35 30.40
C THR A 207 -7.60 0.92 31.24
N LYS A 208 -8.14 1.99 30.64
CA LYS A 208 -8.49 3.22 31.39
C LYS A 208 -9.59 3.01 32.43
N GLN A 209 -10.45 2.01 32.26
CA GLN A 209 -11.47 1.62 33.23
C GLN A 209 -10.93 0.71 34.35
N GLY A 210 -9.64 0.36 34.32
CA GLY A 210 -9.01 -0.50 35.33
C GLY A 210 -9.38 -1.99 35.20
N VAL A 211 -9.88 -2.41 34.03
CA VAL A 211 -10.18 -3.83 33.76
C VAL A 211 -8.88 -4.63 33.72
N SER A 212 -8.88 -5.83 34.27
CA SER A 212 -7.68 -6.67 34.33
C SER A 212 -7.21 -7.12 32.94
N THR A 213 -5.90 -7.35 32.78
CA THR A 213 -5.32 -7.82 31.51
C THR A 213 -5.95 -9.14 31.05
N GLU A 214 -6.22 -10.06 31.98
CA GLU A 214 -6.85 -11.36 31.69
C GLU A 214 -8.28 -11.19 31.15
N GLU A 215 -9.04 -10.22 31.65
CA GLU A 215 -10.38 -9.91 31.13
C GLU A 215 -10.31 -9.20 29.78
N ILE A 216 -9.35 -8.28 29.60
CA ILE A 216 -9.09 -7.62 28.31
C ILE A 216 -8.77 -8.65 27.22
N GLU A 217 -7.96 -9.67 27.52
CA GLU A 217 -7.64 -10.73 26.57
C GLU A 217 -8.87 -11.56 26.20
N LYS A 218 -9.76 -11.87 27.15
CA LYS A 218 -11.03 -12.58 26.86
C LYS A 218 -11.91 -11.79 25.91
N VAL A 219 -11.92 -10.46 26.02
CA VAL A 219 -12.71 -9.57 25.16
C VAL A 219 -12.23 -9.57 23.70
N SER A 220 -10.98 -9.93 23.44
CA SER A 220 -10.46 -10.06 22.06
C SER A 220 -11.20 -11.11 21.22
N SER A 221 -11.83 -12.10 21.88
CA SER A 221 -12.62 -13.16 21.24
C SER A 221 -13.99 -12.70 20.73
N TYR A 222 -14.44 -11.49 21.08
CA TYR A 222 -15.73 -11.00 20.64
C TYR A 222 -15.76 -10.80 19.13
N ALA A 223 -16.91 -11.14 18.53
CA ALA A 223 -17.17 -10.89 17.13
C ALA A 223 -16.97 -9.39 16.82
N PHE A 224 -16.25 -9.09 15.75
CA PHE A 224 -15.80 -7.73 15.44
C PHE A 224 -16.96 -6.72 15.38
N ARG A 225 -18.08 -7.11 14.76
CA ARG A 225 -19.30 -6.30 14.72
C ARG A 225 -19.83 -5.95 16.12
N ASN A 226 -19.85 -6.91 17.04
CA ASN A 226 -20.33 -6.69 18.41
C ASN A 226 -19.43 -5.70 19.16
N VAL A 227 -18.11 -5.74 18.92
CA VAL A 227 -17.16 -4.77 19.49
C VAL A 227 -17.57 -3.35 19.10
N ILE A 228 -17.90 -3.11 17.83
CA ILE A 228 -18.30 -1.78 17.36
C ILE A 228 -19.71 -1.40 17.87
N GLU A 229 -20.72 -2.19 17.53
CA GLU A 229 -22.13 -1.79 17.72
C GLU A 229 -22.57 -1.79 19.19
N GLN A 230 -21.93 -2.60 20.06
CA GLN A 230 -22.34 -2.74 21.46
C GLN A 230 -21.32 -2.18 22.43
N HIS A 231 -20.06 -2.62 22.34
CA HIS A 231 -19.06 -2.25 23.34
C HIS A 231 -18.57 -0.81 23.18
N LEU A 232 -18.03 -0.49 22.00
CA LEU A 232 -17.54 0.86 21.69
C LEU A 232 -18.68 1.88 21.69
N ALA A 233 -19.80 1.57 21.04
CA ALA A 233 -20.96 2.47 21.01
C ALA A 233 -21.41 2.89 22.43
N LYS A 234 -21.51 1.93 23.35
CA LYS A 234 -21.89 2.18 24.75
C LYS A 234 -20.84 3.01 25.49
N GLN A 235 -19.56 2.68 25.35
CA GLN A 235 -18.48 3.38 26.05
C GLN A 235 -18.28 4.82 25.54
N LEU A 236 -18.42 5.02 24.24
CA LEU A 236 -18.31 6.33 23.59
C LEU A 236 -19.61 7.14 23.65
N GLY A 237 -20.74 6.50 23.96
CA GLY A 237 -22.05 7.16 24.01
C GLY A 237 -22.52 7.68 22.65
N VAL A 238 -22.16 6.99 21.58
CA VAL A 238 -22.51 7.32 20.19
C VAL A 238 -23.11 6.09 19.50
N ASP A 239 -23.95 6.31 18.49
CA ASP A 239 -24.49 5.21 17.68
C ASP A 239 -23.47 4.78 16.62
N LEU A 240 -22.98 3.55 16.72
CA LEU A 240 -22.04 2.93 15.78
C LEU A 240 -22.66 1.74 15.03
N ARG A 241 -24.00 1.63 15.02
CA ARG A 241 -24.67 0.55 14.30
C ARG A 241 -24.46 0.67 12.80
N PHE A 242 -24.25 -0.47 12.14
CA PHE A 242 -23.97 -0.53 10.71
C PHE A 242 -25.17 -0.13 9.84
N ASN A 243 -26.38 -0.09 10.42
CA ASN A 243 -27.60 0.34 9.74
C ASN A 243 -27.98 1.81 10.02
N THR A 244 -27.27 2.50 10.92
CA THR A 244 -27.52 3.91 11.23
C THR A 244 -26.73 4.79 10.27
N LEU A 245 -27.35 5.84 9.72
CA LEU A 245 -26.65 6.81 8.86
C LEU A 245 -25.46 7.44 9.61
N GLY A 246 -24.29 7.41 8.96
CA GLY A 246 -23.07 8.01 9.50
C GLY A 246 -21.79 7.36 8.96
N PRO A 247 -20.62 7.83 9.41
CA PRO A 247 -19.32 7.37 8.91
C PRO A 247 -19.10 5.86 9.02
N ILE A 248 -19.60 5.22 10.09
CA ILE A 248 -19.47 3.77 10.30
C ILE A 248 -20.28 2.98 9.28
N LYS A 249 -21.51 3.40 8.96
CA LYS A 249 -22.30 2.75 7.92
C LYS A 249 -21.64 2.88 6.55
N ASN A 250 -21.13 4.06 6.20
CA ASN A 250 -20.44 4.26 4.92
C ASN A 250 -19.20 3.37 4.81
N TRP A 251 -18.39 3.30 5.87
CA TRP A 251 -17.26 2.36 5.95
C TRP A 251 -17.71 0.90 5.77
N TYR A 252 -18.80 0.49 6.42
CA TYR A 252 -19.32 -0.87 6.31
C TYR A 252 -19.79 -1.19 4.88
N GLU A 253 -20.54 -0.28 4.27
CA GLU A 253 -21.12 -0.46 2.93
C GLU A 253 -20.06 -0.45 1.82
N ILE A 254 -19.05 0.42 1.93
CA ILE A 254 -18.08 0.67 0.86
C ILE A 254 -16.77 -0.11 1.06
N LEU A 255 -16.17 -0.09 2.26
CA LEU A 255 -14.89 -0.76 2.49
C LEU A 255 -15.05 -2.21 2.97
N TYR A 256 -15.81 -2.44 4.04
CA TYR A 256 -15.94 -3.78 4.65
C TYR A 256 -16.52 -4.80 3.66
N ASN A 257 -17.61 -4.44 2.97
CA ASN A 257 -18.23 -5.30 1.98
C ASN A 257 -17.31 -5.55 0.77
N LEU A 258 -16.59 -4.52 0.31
CA LEU A 258 -15.65 -4.68 -0.80
C LEU A 258 -14.52 -5.65 -0.45
N ARG A 259 -13.94 -5.53 0.76
CA ARG A 259 -12.95 -6.50 1.25
C ARG A 259 -13.53 -7.92 1.31
N ASN A 260 -14.78 -8.08 1.74
CA ASN A 260 -15.42 -9.41 1.78
C ASN A 260 -15.66 -9.98 0.38
N GLN A 261 -15.99 -9.17 -0.62
CA GLN A 261 -16.08 -9.61 -2.01
C GLN A 261 -14.71 -10.13 -2.50
N ILE A 262 -13.62 -9.43 -2.18
CA ILE A 262 -12.26 -9.84 -2.55
C ILE A 262 -11.91 -11.18 -1.88
N VAL A 263 -11.95 -11.22 -0.54
CA VAL A 263 -11.42 -12.35 0.24
C VAL A 263 -12.33 -13.59 0.20
N HIS A 264 -13.65 -13.40 0.15
CA HIS A 264 -14.60 -14.52 0.28
C HIS A 264 -15.35 -14.86 -1.00
N GLN A 265 -15.48 -13.93 -1.94
CA GLN A 265 -16.18 -14.16 -3.21
C GLN A 265 -15.22 -14.25 -4.42
N GLY A 266 -13.92 -14.11 -4.18
CA GLY A 266 -12.90 -14.21 -5.23
C GLY A 266 -12.93 -13.05 -6.21
N ARG A 267 -13.37 -11.86 -5.80
CA ARG A 267 -13.32 -10.66 -6.65
C ARG A 267 -11.86 -10.30 -6.93
N THR A 268 -11.45 -10.36 -8.20
CA THR A 268 -10.06 -10.16 -8.66
C THR A 268 -9.79 -8.79 -9.25
N TYR A 269 -10.75 -7.85 -9.19
CA TYR A 269 -10.59 -6.52 -9.77
C TYR A 269 -11.35 -5.45 -8.97
N VAL A 270 -10.67 -4.33 -8.70
CA VAL A 270 -11.18 -3.13 -8.03
C VAL A 270 -10.75 -1.91 -8.84
N THR A 271 -11.68 -1.02 -9.13
CA THR A 271 -11.39 0.24 -9.85
C THR A 271 -10.70 1.25 -8.95
N GLY A 272 -9.99 2.21 -9.54
CA GLY A 272 -9.38 3.31 -8.78
C GLY A 272 -10.42 4.08 -7.96
N ASN A 273 -11.59 4.39 -8.55
CA ASN A 273 -12.67 5.10 -7.85
C ASN A 273 -13.14 4.33 -6.60
N GLU A 274 -13.41 3.02 -6.72
CA GLU A 274 -13.77 2.20 -5.56
C GLU A 274 -12.67 2.19 -4.48
N ALA A 275 -11.41 2.19 -4.89
CA ALA A 275 -10.27 2.18 -3.96
C ALA A 275 -10.13 3.52 -3.21
N TYR A 276 -10.29 4.66 -3.90
CA TYR A 276 -10.26 5.99 -3.28
C TYR A 276 -11.52 6.26 -2.44
N ASP A 277 -12.71 5.83 -2.88
CA ASP A 277 -13.93 5.91 -2.07
C ASP A 277 -13.77 5.11 -0.77
N ALA A 278 -13.15 3.92 -0.85
CA ALA A 278 -12.84 3.09 0.32
C ALA A 278 -11.83 3.75 1.28
N TYR A 279 -10.83 4.47 0.74
CA TYR A 279 -9.91 5.27 1.53
C TYR A 279 -10.63 6.41 2.26
N ASP A 280 -11.50 7.14 1.57
CA ASP A 280 -12.21 8.29 2.14
C ASP A 280 -13.15 7.87 3.27
N VAL A 281 -13.91 6.78 3.09
CA VAL A 281 -14.78 6.26 4.17
C VAL A 281 -13.99 5.69 5.35
N TYR A 282 -12.80 5.12 5.10
CA TYR A 282 -11.89 4.71 6.18
C TYR A 282 -11.49 5.91 7.02
N VAL A 283 -11.01 6.99 6.37
CA VAL A 283 -10.54 8.19 7.06
C VAL A 283 -11.69 8.83 7.85
N ALA A 284 -12.87 8.95 7.23
CA ALA A 284 -14.06 9.49 7.89
C ALA A 284 -14.47 8.67 9.12
N ALA A 285 -14.51 7.34 9.01
CA ALA A 285 -14.86 6.46 10.13
C ALA A 285 -13.82 6.49 11.26
N ARG A 286 -12.53 6.47 10.92
CA ARG A 286 -11.44 6.57 11.90
C ARG A 286 -11.50 7.90 12.65
N ASN A 287 -11.64 9.01 11.94
CA ASN A 287 -11.72 10.34 12.55
C ASN A 287 -12.94 10.47 13.46
N TYR A 288 -14.10 9.99 13.03
CA TYR A 288 -15.32 10.01 13.85
C TYR A 288 -15.14 9.30 15.21
N ILE A 289 -14.47 8.15 15.22
CA ILE A 289 -14.17 7.43 16.46
C ILE A 289 -13.11 8.15 17.29
N SER A 290 -12.05 8.66 16.66
CA SER A 290 -11.02 9.45 17.33
C SER A 290 -11.60 10.68 18.02
N ASP A 291 -12.50 11.41 17.36
CA ASP A 291 -13.17 12.58 17.91
C ASP A 291 -14.04 12.20 19.12
N ALA A 292 -14.76 11.07 19.05
CA ALA A 292 -15.52 10.54 20.17
C ALA A 292 -14.62 10.14 21.36
N LEU A 293 -13.43 9.58 21.10
CA LEU A 293 -12.45 9.25 22.12
C LEU A 293 -11.88 10.51 22.79
N VAL A 294 -11.58 11.56 22.02
CA VAL A 294 -11.15 12.86 22.56
C VAL A 294 -12.25 13.46 23.43
N ALA A 295 -13.49 13.48 22.94
CA ALA A 295 -14.65 14.01 23.68
C ALA A 295 -14.90 13.29 25.02
N LYS A 296 -14.51 12.02 25.12
CA LYS A 296 -14.60 11.20 26.33
C LYS A 296 -13.33 11.21 27.20
N GLY A 297 -12.29 11.94 26.80
CA GLY A 297 -11.02 12.02 27.53
C GLY A 297 -10.19 10.73 27.46
N TYR A 298 -10.46 9.86 26.48
CA TYR A 298 -9.61 8.70 26.22
C TYR A 298 -8.32 9.09 25.50
N LEU A 299 -8.36 10.12 24.65
CA LEU A 299 -7.20 10.73 23.98
C LEU A 299 -6.97 12.17 24.47
N ASP A 300 -5.77 12.70 24.25
CA ASP A 300 -5.46 14.11 24.48
C ASP A 300 -6.05 15.03 23.38
N HIS A 301 -5.88 16.35 23.53
CA HIS A 301 -6.38 17.35 22.57
C HIS A 301 -5.70 17.30 21.18
N ASN A 302 -4.58 16.58 21.06
CA ASN A 302 -3.89 16.33 19.80
C ASN A 302 -4.29 14.97 19.19
N GLY A 303 -5.27 14.29 19.78
CA GLY A 303 -5.72 12.96 19.36
C GLY A 303 -4.71 11.85 19.66
N LYS A 304 -3.75 12.10 20.55
CA LYS A 304 -2.74 11.11 20.95
C LYS A 304 -3.18 10.36 22.20
N VAL A 305 -2.81 9.09 22.23
CA VAL A 305 -2.97 8.23 23.39
C VAL A 305 -1.94 8.63 24.44
N ASP A 306 -2.35 8.73 25.71
CA ASP A 306 -1.37 8.81 26.81
C ASP A 306 -0.69 7.44 26.97
N LEU A 307 0.49 7.33 26.39
CA LEU A 307 1.27 6.09 26.32
C LEU A 307 1.77 5.63 27.70
N ASN A 308 1.73 6.50 28.73
CA ASN A 308 2.06 6.11 30.10
C ASN A 308 1.10 5.07 30.68
N LEU A 309 -0.13 5.00 30.16
CA LEU A 309 -1.14 4.02 30.54
C LEU A 309 -0.79 2.59 30.11
N PHE A 310 0.13 2.47 29.16
CA PHE A 310 0.61 1.21 28.60
C PHE A 310 2.04 0.91 29.05
N GLN A 311 2.53 1.54 30.13
CA GLN A 311 3.79 1.17 30.75
C GLN A 311 3.75 -0.31 31.16
N LYS A 312 4.17 -1.18 30.23
CA LYS A 312 4.92 -2.36 30.61
C LYS A 312 6.14 -1.84 31.36
N ASN A 313 6.56 -2.53 32.41
CA ASN A 313 7.83 -2.24 33.09
C ASN A 313 8.98 -2.40 32.08
N VAL A 314 9.24 -1.38 31.26
CA VAL A 314 10.35 -1.36 30.33
C VAL A 314 11.49 -0.63 31.04
N ASN A 315 12.29 -1.40 31.77
CA ASN A 315 13.65 -0.99 32.12
C ASN A 315 14.43 -0.88 30.81
N GLY A 316 14.38 0.28 30.15
CA GLY A 316 15.02 0.46 28.86
C GLY A 316 14.51 1.68 28.09
N SER A 317 14.57 2.87 28.70
CA SER A 317 14.63 4.07 27.88
C SER A 317 15.96 4.06 27.13
N ILE A 318 15.90 4.02 25.81
CA ILE A 318 17.08 4.13 24.96
C ILE A 318 17.69 5.52 25.18
N ASP A 319 18.91 5.58 25.73
CA ASP A 319 19.64 6.84 25.85
C ASP A 319 20.16 7.23 24.46
N ILE A 320 19.48 8.19 23.85
CA ILE A 320 19.86 8.76 22.54
C ILE A 320 21.31 9.24 22.55
N ASN A 321 21.84 9.68 23.70
CA ASN A 321 23.23 10.09 23.82
C ASN A 321 24.18 8.90 23.73
N GLU A 322 23.83 7.74 24.28
CA GLU A 322 24.64 6.52 24.13
C GLU A 322 24.63 6.02 22.69
N ILE A 323 23.49 6.08 21.99
CA ILE A 323 23.42 5.71 20.57
C ILE A 323 24.29 6.63 19.73
N VAL A 324 24.14 7.96 19.87
CA VAL A 324 24.94 8.93 19.10
C VAL A 324 26.43 8.79 19.42
N LYS A 325 26.78 8.54 20.68
CA LYS A 325 28.15 8.23 21.07
C LYS A 325 28.66 6.96 20.38
N SER A 326 27.88 5.88 20.35
CA SER A 326 28.25 4.64 19.69
C SER A 326 28.41 4.81 18.17
N LEU A 327 27.54 5.59 17.54
CA LEU A 327 27.62 5.88 16.09
C LEU A 327 28.86 6.72 15.75
N LYS A 328 29.23 7.69 16.61
CA LYS A 328 30.49 8.44 16.48
C LYS A 328 31.71 7.55 16.68
N GLU A 329 31.72 6.71 17.73
CA GLU A 329 32.81 5.76 18.00
C GLU A 329 33.01 4.76 16.86
N ARG A 330 31.95 4.43 16.11
CA ARG A 330 31.99 3.56 14.93
C ARG A 330 32.29 4.29 13.62
N GLY A 331 32.46 5.62 13.66
CA GLY A 331 32.74 6.45 12.47
C GLY A 331 31.58 6.53 11.47
N LEU A 332 30.36 6.23 11.92
CA LEU A 332 29.15 6.23 11.06
C LEU A 332 28.52 7.61 10.93
N ILE A 333 28.83 8.53 11.84
CA ILE A 333 28.41 9.95 11.81
C ILE A 333 29.58 10.85 12.22
N ASP A 334 29.53 12.11 11.79
CA ASP A 334 30.59 13.08 12.05
C ASP A 334 30.73 13.40 13.55
N ASN A 335 31.97 13.57 14.01
CA ASN A 335 32.29 13.82 15.42
C ASN A 335 31.72 15.16 15.90
N ASP A 336 31.57 16.12 14.98
CA ASP A 336 31.11 17.48 15.27
C ASP A 336 29.58 17.61 15.34
N LEU A 337 28.82 16.55 15.10
CA LEU A 337 27.36 16.57 15.19
C LEU A 337 26.92 16.80 16.65
N LYS A 338 26.44 17.99 16.99
CA LYS A 338 25.87 18.29 18.32
C LYS A 338 24.39 17.90 18.34
N LEU A 339 24.00 17.14 19.37
CA LEU A 339 22.59 16.95 19.72
C LEU A 339 22.13 18.24 20.41
N GLU A 340 21.25 19.01 19.76
CA GLU A 340 20.44 20.04 20.42
C GLU A 340 19.19 19.44 21.04
#